data_AF-A0A7X8G451-F1
#
_entry.id   AF-A0A7X8G451-F1
#
_cell.length_a   1.000
_cell.length_b   1.000
_cell.length_c   1.000
_cell.angle_alpha   90.00
_cell.angle_beta   90.00
_cell.angle_gamma   90.00
#
_symmetry.space_group_name_H-M   'P 1'
#
loop_
_entity.id
_entity.type
_entity.pdbx_description
1 polymer ?
#
loop_
_entity_poly.entity_id
_entity_poly.type
_entity_poly.pdbx_seq_one_letter_code
_entity_poly.pdbx_strand_id
1 'polypeptide(L)'
;EMDFDKCVACGMCIAACPGLAIYIKDYTYSDTKALLSFPYEYYPLPKINDIVEAVDRYGNSLCVAKVIRVRNPKSNDHTAIITIEYPKEYFEEAVNIKRIK
;
A
#
# COMPACT_ATOMS: atom_id res chain seq x y z
N GLU A 1 1.15 1.91 -22.23
CA GLU A 1 1.46 3.19 -21.58
C GLU A 1 0.31 3.54 -20.63
N MET A 2 0.58 4.12 -19.46
CA MET A 2 -0.47 4.56 -18.53
C MET A 2 -0.84 6.01 -18.83
N ASP A 3 -2.12 6.27 -19.04
CA ASP A 3 -2.70 7.60 -19.13
C ASP A 3 -3.19 7.99 -17.73
N PHE A 4 -2.49 8.92 -17.08
CA PHE A 4 -2.79 9.33 -15.72
C PHE A 4 -4.08 10.15 -15.62
N ASP A 5 -4.49 10.83 -16.69
CA ASP A 5 -5.74 11.62 -16.71
C ASP A 5 -6.98 10.72 -16.70
N LYS A 6 -6.84 9.47 -17.16
CA LYS A 6 -7.91 8.45 -17.12
C LYS A 6 -7.83 7.52 -15.91
N CYS A 7 -6.77 7.60 -15.11
CA CYS A 7 -6.59 6.72 -13.98
C CYS A 7 -7.56 7.07 -12.84
N VAL A 8 -8.47 6.14 -12.51
CA VAL A 8 -9.44 6.31 -11.42
C VAL A 8 -9.01 5.65 -10.10
N ALA A 9 -7.73 5.27 -9.98
CA ALA A 9 -7.18 4.60 -8.80
C ALA A 9 -7.95 3.33 -8.35
N CYS A 10 -8.48 2.54 -9.30
CA CYS A 10 -9.30 1.36 -8.99
C CYS A 10 -8.54 0.23 -8.25
N GLY A 11 -7.21 0.18 -8.37
CA GLY A 11 -6.35 -0.82 -7.74
C GLY A 11 -6.25 -2.17 -8.46
N MET A 12 -6.87 -2.36 -9.62
CA MET A 12 -6.78 -3.62 -10.37
C MET A 12 -5.35 -3.94 -10.84
N CYS A 13 -4.60 -2.92 -11.25
CA CYS A 13 -3.20 -3.06 -11.66
C CYS A 13 -2.28 -3.49 -10.51
N ILE A 14 -2.61 -3.12 -9.26
CA ILE A 14 -1.84 -3.52 -8.08
C ILE A 14 -1.90 -5.04 -7.90
N ALA A 15 -3.11 -5.61 -7.91
CA ALA A 15 -3.30 -7.05 -7.72
C ALA A 15 -2.77 -7.88 -8.90
N ALA A 16 -2.72 -7.32 -10.11
CA ALA A 16 -2.23 -8.02 -11.29
C ALA A 16 -0.70 -8.00 -11.43
N CYS A 17 0.04 -7.28 -10.58
CA CYS A 17 1.47 -7.12 -10.72
C CYS A 17 2.23 -8.23 -9.98
N PRO A 18 2.80 -9.24 -10.68
CA PRO A 18 3.56 -10.31 -10.02
C PRO A 18 4.87 -9.82 -9.40
N GLY A 19 5.39 -8.67 -9.87
CA GLY A 19 6.62 -8.08 -9.36
C GLY A 19 6.42 -7.13 -8.16
N LEU A 20 5.19 -6.96 -7.68
CA LEU A 20 4.85 -6.05 -6.58
C LEU A 20 5.30 -4.60 -6.81
N ALA A 21 5.44 -4.20 -8.08
CA ALA A 21 6.06 -2.93 -8.48
C ALA A 21 5.05 -1.77 -8.54
N ILE A 22 3.75 -2.07 -8.61
CA ILE A 22 2.69 -1.07 -8.75
C ILE A 22 2.07 -0.81 -7.38
N TYR A 23 2.09 0.44 -6.95
CA TYR A 23 1.39 0.94 -5.77
C TYR A 23 0.70 2.28 -6.11
N ILE A 24 -0.36 2.60 -5.39
CA ILE A 24 -1.09 3.86 -5.52
C ILE A 24 -0.88 4.67 -4.25
N LYS A 25 -0.46 5.92 -4.42
CA LYS A 25 -0.31 6.88 -3.33
C LYS A 25 -1.36 7.98 -3.48
N ASP A 26 -2.03 8.32 -2.38
CA ASP A 26 -2.99 9.41 -2.31
C ASP A 26 -2.51 10.48 -1.33
N TYR A 27 -2.07 11.62 -1.87
CA TYR A 27 -1.61 12.78 -1.11
C TYR A 27 -2.77 13.67 -0.62
N THR A 28 -3.97 13.48 -1.16
CA THR A 28 -5.13 14.35 -0.94
C THR A 28 -6.02 13.90 0.21
N TYR A 29 -5.74 12.73 0.79
CA TYR A 29 -6.57 12.11 1.81
C TYR A 29 -6.80 12.96 3.08
N SER A 30 -5.78 13.67 3.56
CA SER A 30 -5.88 14.54 4.75
C SER A 30 -4.82 15.64 4.67
N ASP A 31 -4.83 16.63 5.57
CA ASP A 31 -3.81 17.68 5.61
C ASP A 31 -2.44 17.13 6.01
N THR A 32 -2.40 16.20 6.96
CA THR A 32 -1.15 15.68 7.58
C THR A 32 -0.79 14.25 7.16
N LYS A 33 -1.74 13.51 6.58
CA LYS A 33 -1.58 12.08 6.29
C LYS A 33 -1.84 11.76 4.82
N ALA A 34 -1.19 10.71 4.33
CA ALA A 34 -1.36 10.15 3.00
C ALA A 34 -1.79 8.68 3.08
N LEU A 35 -2.34 8.16 1.98
CA LEU A 35 -2.62 6.74 1.83
C LEU A 35 -1.64 6.09 0.85
N LEU A 36 -1.23 4.86 1.15
CA LEU A 36 -0.45 4.01 0.25
C LEU A 36 -1.18 2.68 0.12
N SER A 37 -1.53 2.32 -1.12
CA SER A 37 -2.09 1.02 -1.48
C SER A 37 -1.07 0.21 -2.26
N PHE A 38 -0.74 -0.99 -1.78
CA PHE A 38 0.30 -1.85 -2.36
C PHE A 38 -0.13 -3.33 -2.30
N PRO A 39 0.48 -4.19 -3.13
CA PRO A 39 0.20 -5.61 -3.13
C PRO A 39 0.99 -6.29 -2.01
N TYR A 40 0.35 -7.24 -1.33
CA TYR A 40 0.91 -7.97 -0.21
C TYR A 40 0.63 -9.46 -0.38
N GLU A 41 1.70 -10.23 -0.58
CA GLU A 41 1.67 -11.67 -0.84
C GLU A 41 2.31 -12.49 0.28
N TYR A 42 2.38 -11.91 1.49
CA TYR A 42 2.94 -12.57 2.66
C TYR A 42 1.84 -13.01 3.63
N TYR A 43 2.18 -14.00 4.45
CA TYR A 43 1.38 -14.42 5.60
C TYR A 43 2.19 -14.17 6.89
N PRO A 44 1.57 -13.69 7.99
CA PRO A 44 0.15 -13.37 8.15
C PRO A 44 -0.29 -12.08 7.44
N LEU A 45 -1.59 -11.99 7.12
CA LEU A 45 -2.22 -10.76 6.64
C LEU A 45 -2.44 -9.79 7.83
N PRO A 46 -2.13 -8.50 7.66
CA PRO A 46 -2.46 -7.50 8.68
C PRO A 46 -3.98 -7.39 8.83
N LYS A 47 -4.43 -6.94 10.01
CA LYS A 47 -5.83 -6.62 10.27
C LYS A 47 -6.07 -5.13 10.12
N ILE A 48 -7.34 -4.77 9.89
CA ILE A 48 -7.77 -3.37 9.85
C ILE A 48 -7.53 -2.77 11.25
N ASN A 49 -6.95 -1.56 11.27
CA ASN A 49 -6.45 -0.83 12.44
C ASN A 49 -5.13 -1.32 13.06
N ASP A 50 -4.45 -2.31 12.48
CA ASP A 50 -3.12 -2.68 12.96
C ASP A 50 -2.11 -1.55 12.73
N ILE A 51 -1.17 -1.43 13.68
CA ILE A 51 -0.04 -0.51 13.61
C ILE A 51 1.14 -1.26 13.00
N VAL A 52 1.65 -0.77 11.89
CA VAL A 52 2.71 -1.39 11.09
C VAL A 52 3.83 -0.38 10.81
N GLU A 53 5.03 -0.86 10.50
CA GLU A 53 6.12 0.01 10.07
C GLU A 53 6.10 0.13 8.54
N ALA A 54 5.96 1.35 8.02
CA ALA A 54 6.16 1.62 6.61
C ALA A 54 7.66 1.62 6.29
N VAL A 55 8.03 1.06 5.14
CA VAL A 55 9.41 0.88 4.70
C VAL A 55 9.68 1.51 3.33
N ASP A 56 10.95 1.83 3.10
CA ASP A 56 11.45 2.25 1.79
C ASP A 56 11.66 1.07 0.82
N ARG A 57 12.20 1.36 -0.37
CA ARG A 57 12.52 0.35 -1.41
C ARG A 57 13.59 -0.65 -0.98
N TYR A 58 14.38 -0.33 0.04
CA TYR A 58 15.45 -1.17 0.57
C TYR A 58 14.99 -1.98 1.80
N GLY A 59 13.79 -1.71 2.32
CA GLY A 59 13.24 -2.35 3.51
C GLY A 59 13.57 -1.65 4.84
N ASN A 60 14.12 -0.42 4.80
CA ASN A 60 14.40 0.35 6.02
C ASN A 60 13.09 0.92 6.59
N SER A 61 12.91 0.80 7.91
CA SER A 61 11.75 1.37 8.61
C SER A 61 11.82 2.91 8.58
N LEU A 62 10.82 3.54 7.97
CA LEU A 62 10.70 5.00 7.86
C LEU A 62 9.83 5.58 8.97
N CYS A 63 8.61 5.06 9.09
CA CYS A 63 7.61 5.60 10.00
C CYS A 63 6.58 4.54 10.44
N VAL A 64 5.83 4.90 11.46
CA VAL A 64 4.67 4.12 11.91
C VAL A 64 3.47 4.48 11.04
N ALA A 65 2.81 3.46 10.53
CA ALA A 65 1.63 3.57 9.68
C ALA A 65 0.48 2.73 10.25
N LYS A 66 -0.74 3.08 9.88
CA LYS A 66 -1.96 2.38 10.31
C LYS A 66 -2.63 1.71 9.14
N VAL A 67 -3.01 0.45 9.28
CA VAL A 67 -3.75 -0.29 8.24
C VAL A 67 -5.20 0.18 8.24
N ILE A 68 -5.65 0.79 7.14
CA ILE A 68 -7.02 1.27 6.97
C ILE A 68 -7.88 0.23 6.26
N ARG A 69 -7.28 -0.50 5.31
CA ARG A 69 -8.04 -1.41 4.45
C ARG A 69 -7.22 -2.61 4.02
N VAL A 70 -7.87 -3.77 3.99
CA VAL A 70 -7.33 -5.04 3.51
C VAL A 70 -8.34 -5.60 2.52
N ARG A 71 -7.97 -5.75 1.24
CA ARG A 71 -8.84 -6.29 0.19
C ARG A 71 -8.21 -7.53 -0.42
N ASN A 72 -8.91 -8.65 -0.36
CA ASN A 72 -8.53 -9.87 -1.07
C ASN A 72 -9.78 -10.55 -1.68
N PRO A 73 -10.40 -9.94 -2.72
CA PRO A 73 -11.50 -10.57 -3.43
C PRO A 73 -11.02 -11.81 -4.19
N LYS A 74 -11.90 -12.80 -4.41
CA LYS A 74 -11.57 -14.04 -5.15
C LYS A 74 -11.07 -13.83 -6.58
N SER A 75 -11.31 -12.65 -7.15
CA SER A 75 -10.81 -12.25 -8.47
C SER A 75 -9.31 -11.96 -8.49
N ASN A 76 -8.73 -11.67 -7.32
CA ASN A 76 -7.29 -11.51 -7.20
C ASN A 76 -6.64 -12.89 -7.13
N ASP A 77 -5.50 -13.06 -7.79
CA ASP A 77 -4.72 -14.29 -7.77
C ASP A 77 -3.97 -14.43 -6.42
N HIS A 78 -4.74 -14.57 -5.34
CA HIS A 78 -4.28 -14.62 -3.95
C HIS A 78 -3.51 -13.38 -3.44
N THR A 79 -3.27 -12.38 -4.28
CA THR A 79 -2.65 -11.09 -3.91
C THR A 79 -3.62 -10.20 -3.14
N ALA A 80 -3.33 -9.95 -1.86
CA ALA A 80 -4.07 -8.98 -1.07
C ALA A 80 -3.59 -7.56 -1.38
N ILE A 81 -4.51 -6.61 -1.45
CA ILE A 81 -4.21 -5.18 -1.52
C ILE A 81 -4.38 -4.60 -0.12
N ILE A 82 -3.30 -4.04 0.41
CA ILE A 82 -3.29 -3.38 1.71
C ILE A 82 -3.22 -1.87 1.48
N THR A 83 -4.08 -1.12 2.17
CA THR A 83 -4.03 0.34 2.20
C THR A 83 -3.63 0.79 3.61
N ILE A 84 -2.53 1.52 3.71
CA ILE A 84 -2.03 2.11 4.95
C ILE A 84 -2.16 3.63 4.93
N GLU A 85 -2.32 4.19 6.12
CA GLU A 85 -2.29 5.62 6.41
C GLU A 85 -0.96 5.95 7.12
N TYR A 86 -0.25 6.98 6.64
CA TYR A 86 1.07 7.36 7.16
C TYR A 86 1.31 8.88 7.02
N PRO A 87 2.28 9.46 7.75
CA PRO A 87 2.61 10.88 7.64
C PRO A 87 3.08 11.28 6.24
N LYS A 88 2.64 12.45 5.76
CA LYS A 88 3.02 12.97 4.43
C LYS A 88 4.50 13.24 4.24
N GLU A 89 5.25 13.41 5.34
CA GLU A 89 6.70 13.62 5.32
C GLU A 89 7.43 12.50 4.56
N TYR A 90 6.91 11.27 4.60
CA TYR A 90 7.50 10.10 3.95
C TYR A 90 6.81 9.72 2.64
N PHE A 91 6.06 10.65 2.04
CA PHE A 91 5.21 10.36 0.88
C PHE A 91 6.01 9.76 -0.28
N GLU A 92 7.21 10.27 -0.55
CA GLU A 92 8.03 9.81 -1.67
C GLU A 92 8.74 8.48 -1.36
N GLU A 93 9.25 8.32 -0.15
CA GLU A 93 10.09 7.17 0.22
C GLU A 93 9.28 5.91 0.53
N ALA A 94 8.09 6.04 1.13
CA ALA A 94 7.30 4.88 1.57
C ALA A 94 6.75 4.08 0.37
N VAL A 95 7.00 2.77 0.33
CA VAL A 95 6.53 1.90 -0.77
C VAL A 95 5.88 0.60 -0.29
N ASN A 96 6.17 0.14 0.92
CA ASN A 96 5.60 -1.08 1.48
C ASN A 96 5.56 -1.01 3.01
N ILE A 97 5.17 -2.10 3.67
CA ILE A 97 5.31 -2.32 5.10
C ILE A 97 6.38 -3.36 5.38
N LYS A 98 6.96 -3.27 6.57
CA LYS A 98 7.84 -4.32 7.09
C LYS A 98 7.04 -5.60 7.27
N ARG A 99 7.64 -6.72 6.89
CA ARG A 99 7.03 -8.03 7.03
C ARG A 99 6.68 -8.29 8.51
N ILE A 100 5.42 -8.58 8.74
CA ILE A 100 4.91 -8.99 10.05
C ILE A 100 5.35 -10.44 10.28
N LYS A 101 5.94 -10.72 11.44
CA LYS A 101 6.36 -12.08 11.84
C LYS A 101 5.25 -12.77 12.62
#